data_AF-A0A655AHD5-F1
#
_entry.id   AF-A0A655AHD5-F1
#
_cell.length_a   1.000
_cell.length_b   1.000
_cell.length_c   1.000
_cell.angle_alpha   90.00
_cell.angle_beta   90.00
_cell.angle_gamma   90.00
#
_symmetry.space_group_name_H-M   'P 1'
#
loop_
_entity.id
_entity.type
_entity.pdbx_description
1 polymer ?
#
loop_
_entity_poly.entity_id
_entity_poly.type
_entity_poly.pdbx_seq_one_letter_code
_entity_poly.pdbx_strand_id
1 'polypeptide(L)' 'MVSTTHDPATPYQSGVDLARQLGAPLITFDGTQHTAVFDGNQCVDSAVMHYFLDGTLPPTSLRCAP' A
#
# COMPACT_ATOMS: atom_id res chain seq x y z
N MET A 1 -0.73 2.34 5.16
CA MET A 1 -0.10 3.16 4.11
C MET A 1 0.14 2.29 2.90
N VAL A 2 -0.27 2.71 1.70
CA VAL A 2 0.03 2.00 0.44
C VAL A 2 1.11 2.78 -0.30
N SER A 3 2.14 2.10 -0.79
CA SER A 3 3.23 2.75 -1.53
C SER A 3 3.79 1.87 -2.63
N THR A 4 4.05 2.46 -3.80
CA THR A 4 4.50 1.77 -5.01
C THR A 4 6.02 1.92 -5.18
N THR A 5 6.72 0.84 -5.54
CA THR A 5 8.20 0.79 -5.59
C THR A 5 8.84 1.80 -6.55
N HIS A 6 8.24 2.02 -7.73
CA HIS A 6 8.75 2.95 -8.76
C HIS A 6 7.71 4.04 -9.12
N ASP A 7 7.02 4.58 -8.11
CA ASP A 7 6.09 5.71 -8.30
C ASP A 7 6.85 6.99 -8.70
N PRO A 8 6.54 7.60 -9.87
CA PRO A 8 7.27 8.78 -10.35
C PRO A 8 6.89 10.09 -9.64
N ALA A 9 5.74 10.14 -8.96
CA ALA A 9 5.22 11.35 -8.32
C ALA A 9 5.40 11.32 -6.80
N THR A 10 5.21 10.15 -6.17
CA THR A 10 5.37 9.95 -4.74
C THR A 10 6.31 8.79 -4.45
N PRO A 11 7.64 9.04 -4.33
CA PRO A 11 8.64 7.98 -4.17
C PRO A 11 8.34 7.02 -3.02
N TYR A 12 8.66 5.74 -3.20
CA TYR A 12 8.39 4.67 -2.23
C TYR A 12 8.83 5.02 -0.79
N GLN A 13 10.02 5.62 -0.66
CA GLN A 13 10.58 5.97 0.65
C GLN A 13 9.70 6.97 1.41
N SER A 14 9.04 7.90 0.72
CA SER A 14 8.08 8.83 1.32
C SER A 14 6.91 8.07 1.97
N GLY A 15 6.45 7.00 1.33
CA GLY A 15 5.41 6.13 1.89
C GLY A 15 5.88 5.34 3.10
N VAL A 16 7.11 4.82 3.07
CA VAL A 16 7.75 4.15 4.21
C VAL A 16 7.86 5.09 5.42
N ASP A 17 8.32 6.32 5.19
CA ASP A 17 8.53 7.30 6.26
C ASP A 17 7.21 7.77 6.86
N LEU A 18 6.18 7.99 6.02
CA LEU A 18 4.85 8.34 6.50
C LEU A 18 4.22 7.20 7.30
N ALA A 19 4.37 5.94 6.86
CA ALA A 19 3.89 4.77 7.60
C ALA A 19 4.51 4.72 8.99
N ARG A 20 5.83 4.98 9.10
CA ARG A 20 6.55 5.03 10.37
C ARG A 20 6.05 6.16 11.27
N GLN A 21 5.88 7.36 10.73
CA GLN A 21 5.40 8.53 11.50
C GLN A 21 4.00 8.31 12.07
N LEU A 22 3.13 7.61 11.33
CA LEU A 22 1.77 7.31 11.75
C LEU A 22 1.65 6.04 12.61
N GLY A 23 2.73 5.27 12.80
CA GLY A 23 2.65 3.94 13.42
C GLY A 23 1.74 2.98 12.66
N ALA A 24 1.59 3.18 11.34
CA ALA A 24 0.65 2.45 10.50
C ALA A 24 1.36 1.34 9.71
N PRO A 25 0.66 0.23 9.40
CA PRO A 25 1.23 -0.82 8.56
C PRO A 25 1.46 -0.33 7.13
N LEU A 26 2.48 -0.89 6.47
CA LEU A 26 2.85 -0.58 5.09
C LEU A 26 2.43 -1.73 4.16
N ILE A 27 1.67 -1.40 3.12
CA ILE A 27 1.42 -2.24 1.96
C ILE A 27 2.35 -1.75 0.85
N THR A 28 3.22 -2.63 0.35
CA THR A 28 4.09 -2.35 -0.78
C THR A 28 3.49 -2.91 -2.05
N PHE A 29 3.31 -2.08 -3.07
CA PHE A 29 2.95 -2.52 -4.41
C PHE A 29 4.20 -2.47 -5.32
N ASP A 30 4.58 -3.60 -5.91
CA ASP A 30 5.75 -3.68 -6.78
C ASP A 30 5.39 -3.35 -8.22
N GLY A 31 5.64 -2.12 -8.64
CA GLY A 31 5.20 -1.62 -9.94
C GLY A 31 5.77 -0.24 -10.29
N THR A 32 5.48 0.20 -11.52
CA THR A 32 5.90 1.50 -12.07
C THR A 32 4.68 2.30 -12.48
N GLN A 33 3.95 2.79 -11.48
CA GLN A 33 2.77 3.65 -11.66
C GLN A 33 2.55 4.54 -10.44
N HIS A 34 1.72 5.57 -10.60
CA HIS A 34 1.30 6.42 -9.50
C HIS A 34 0.02 5.89 -8.88
N THR A 35 0.03 5.65 -7.56
CA THR A 35 -1.05 4.98 -6.79
C THR A 35 -1.26 3.49 -7.16
N ALA A 36 -2.09 2.76 -6.40
CA ALA A 36 -2.40 1.35 -6.67
C ALA A 36 -3.73 0.87 -6.04
N VAL A 37 -4.47 1.74 -5.35
CA VAL A 37 -5.70 1.37 -4.63
C VAL A 37 -6.90 1.46 -5.57
N PHE A 38 -7.70 0.39 -5.63
CA PHE A 38 -8.84 0.24 -6.54
C PHE A 38 -8.46 0.35 -8.02
N ASP A 39 -7.26 -0.13 -8.35
CA ASP A 39 -6.69 -0.15 -9.69
C ASP A 39 -6.62 -1.59 -10.27
N GLY A 40 -7.40 -2.51 -9.70
CA GLY A 40 -7.57 -3.88 -10.20
C GLY A 40 -6.61 -4.93 -9.62
N ASN A 41 -5.67 -4.52 -8.76
CA ASN A 41 -4.81 -5.47 -8.06
C ASN A 41 -5.53 -6.06 -6.85
N GLN A 42 -5.95 -7.33 -6.93
CA GLN A 42 -6.71 -7.99 -5.86
C GLN A 42 -5.99 -7.97 -4.50
N CYS A 43 -4.66 -8.08 -4.48
CA CYS A 43 -3.90 -8.07 -3.22
C CYS A 43 -4.01 -6.71 -2.51
N VAL A 44 -3.86 -5.61 -3.24
CA VAL A 44 -4.03 -4.26 -2.66
C VAL A 44 -5.50 -4.00 -2.34
N ASP A 45 -6.41 -4.31 -3.26
CA ASP A 45 -7.82 -3.98 -3.15
C ASP A 45 -8.48 -4.73 -1.98
N SER A 46 -8.23 -6.03 -1.84
CA SER A 46 -8.77 -6.80 -0.72
C SER A 46 -8.23 -6.32 0.63
N ALA A 47 -6.93 -6.00 0.72
CA ALA A 47 -6.35 -5.47 1.96
C ALA A 47 -6.97 -4.14 2.39
N VAL A 48 -7.22 -3.24 1.42
CA VAL A 48 -7.88 -1.95 1.68
C VAL A 48 -9.35 -2.14 2.02
N MET A 49 -10.06 -3.03 1.33
CA MET A 49 -11.46 -3.32 1.62
C MET A 49 -11.65 -3.92 3.01
N HIS A 50 -10.83 -4.88 3.44
CA HIS A 50 -10.89 -5.44 4.80
C HIS A 50 -10.63 -4.39 5.88
N TYR A 51 -9.77 -3.41 5.60
CA TYR A 51 -9.58 -2.28 6.51
C TYR A 51 -10.83 -1.40 6.59
N PHE A 52 -11.45 -1.05 5.46
CA PHE A 52 -12.64 -0.19 5.46
C PHE A 52 -13.92 -0.85 5.94
N LEU A 53 -14.12 -2.14 5.67
CA LEU A 53 -15.31 -2.87 6.07
C LEU A 53 -15.20 -3.42 7.49
N ASP A 54 -14.06 -4.01 7.82
CA ASP A 54 -13.91 -4.83 9.03
C ASP A 54 -12.96 -4.21 10.06
N GLY A 55 -12.28 -3.10 9.73
CA GLY A 55 -11.21 -2.53 10.56
C GLY A 55 -9.97 -3.43 10.65
N THR A 56 -9.85 -4.43 9.77
CA THR A 56 -8.76 -5.41 9.81
C THR A 56 -7.50 -4.80 9.22
N LEU A 57 -6.42 -4.79 10.00
CA LEU A 57 -5.13 -4.27 9.55
C LEU A 57 -4.44 -5.30 8.63
N PRO A 58 -3.76 -4.84 7.56
CA PRO A 58 -2.93 -5.72 6.75
C PRO A 58 -1.72 -6.23 7.56
N PRO A 59 -1.11 -7.35 7.14
CA PRO A 59 0.17 -7.79 7.67
C PRO A 59 1.23 -6.68 7.59
N THR A 60 2.12 -6.60 8.58
CA THR A 60 3.11 -5.53 8.75
C THR A 60 4.05 -5.32 7.55
N SER A 61 4.17 -6.33 6.69
CA SER A 61 5.04 -6.32 5.50
C SER A 61 4.33 -6.90 4.28
N LEU A 62 3.04 -6.58 4.08
CA LEU A 62 2.31 -7.05 2.92
C LEU A 62 2.95 -6.49 1.63
N ARG A 63 3.33 -7.39 0.72
CA ARG A 63 3.81 -7.04 -0.62
C ARG A 63 2.86 -7.62 -1.67
N CYS A 64 2.47 -6.77 -2.60
CA CYS A 64 1.60 -7.09 -3.72
C CYS A 64 2.38 -6.83 -5.03
N ALA A 65 2.07 -7.61 -6.06
CA ALA A 65 2.60 -7.47 -7.41
C ALA A 65 1.43 -7.60 -8.42
N PRO A 66 1.56 -7.09 -9.65
CA PRO A 66 0.53 -7.16 -10.69
C PRO A 66 -0.01 -8.57 -10.93
#